data_AF-A0A5E3XB42-F1
#
_entry.id   AF-A0A5E3XB42-F1
#
_cell.length_a   1.000
_cell.length_b   1.000
_cell.length_c   1.000
_cell.angle_alpha   90.00
_cell.angle_beta   90.00
_cell.angle_gamma   90.00
#
_symmetry.space_group_name_H-M   'P 1'
#
loop_
_entity.id
_entity.type
_entity.pdbx_description
1 polymer ?
#
loop_
_entity_poly.entity_id
_entity_poly.type
_entity_poly.pdbx_seq_one_letter_code
_entity_poly.pdbx_strand_id
1 'polypeptide(L)'
;MLVLCAYIHVILIPTEAFIFDLQRVFPAVEPSSDTVSVANAWRTRALEMESRLGDVQTLADSERTELIALRLAVSSSETQETSSKPSKKTKANSHPNVAPMVPSLSSVSWTPALRAMLALAQSDVSRPPIQVFIDTFTRMVESLYEKLTNLLSFTSPNHPSRSQSSETLSLIGVILPQLLSSALSSIIHAHKSDGSPRAEDISSYSAPTAILRHQPMYSVADAVDALLQPVQTHIIGPILSSMRNLSRMRTERLLKSKTEVSRLPAAPLHPAALLPTLNALLHALANAEATSKGGTRRAQVVLERIHAMKDCAALCASRELLSLLDRALGDDVRSPAARVARLARKEALHTLCTALSLFLEPPPGHLNDGFLRERLGTVLSDLALRHLSLNVKDKTGRNTARLSAVEQDALLSILERAWACEIRWDGEGHEDDYTMG
;
A
#
# COMPACT_ATOMS: atom_id res chain seq x y z
N MET A 1 19.27 12.18 -2.55
CA MET A 1 18.44 12.95 -3.51
C MET A 1 17.10 12.27 -3.85
N LEU A 2 17.03 10.94 -3.92
CA LEU A 2 15.76 10.22 -4.22
C LEU A 2 14.72 10.23 -3.09
N VAL A 3 15.10 10.56 -1.85
CA VAL A 3 14.18 10.62 -0.70
C VAL A 3 13.37 11.92 -0.67
N LEU A 4 13.81 12.99 -1.36
CA LEU A 4 13.13 14.29 -1.34
C LEU A 4 12.03 14.41 -2.40
N CYS A 5 12.15 13.74 -3.55
CA CYS A 5 11.16 13.82 -4.63
C CYS A 5 9.87 13.04 -4.31
N ALA A 6 9.93 12.01 -3.46
CA ALA A 6 8.75 11.26 -3.03
C ALA A 6 7.81 12.06 -2.09
N TYR A 7 8.29 13.17 -1.52
CA TYR A 7 7.49 14.01 -0.62
C TYR A 7 6.68 15.10 -1.36
N ILE A 8 6.98 15.36 -2.64
CA ILE A 8 6.39 16.48 -3.40
C ILE A 8 5.09 16.09 -4.12
N HIS A 9 4.76 14.80 -4.26
CA HIS A 9 3.61 14.36 -5.07
C HIS A 9 2.33 13.98 -4.31
N VAL A 10 2.27 14.14 -2.98
CA VAL A 10 1.11 13.67 -2.19
C VAL A 10 0.24 14.78 -1.61
N ILE A 11 0.52 16.07 -1.83
CA ILE A 11 -0.17 17.06 -1.01
C ILE A 11 -0.65 18.33 -1.74
N LEU A 12 -1.94 18.33 -2.09
CA LEU A 12 -2.79 19.52 -2.08
C LEU A 12 -3.04 19.94 -0.62
N ILE A 13 -2.01 20.51 0.03
CA ILE A 13 -2.18 21.34 1.24
C ILE A 13 -2.44 22.76 0.75
N PRO A 14 -3.37 23.53 1.37
CA PRO A 14 -3.44 24.96 1.15
C PRO A 14 -2.06 25.57 1.43
N THR A 15 -1.48 26.23 0.43
CA THR A 15 -0.11 26.77 0.38
C THR A 15 0.32 27.53 1.65
N GLU A 16 -0.64 28.13 2.37
CA GLU A 16 -0.41 28.81 3.64
C GLU A 16 0.07 27.89 4.78
N ALA A 17 -0.43 26.65 4.88
CA ALA A 17 -0.02 25.73 5.94
C ALA A 17 1.37 25.14 5.70
N PHE A 18 1.78 24.99 4.43
CA PHE A 18 3.14 24.60 4.07
C PHE A 18 4.14 25.72 4.35
N ILE A 19 3.76 26.98 4.10
CA ILE A 19 4.56 28.16 4.45
C ILE A 19 4.71 28.28 5.97
N PHE A 20 3.65 28.01 6.74
CA PHE A 20 3.69 28.02 8.20
C PHE A 20 4.57 26.90 8.79
N ASP A 21 4.54 25.69 8.22
CA ASP A 21 5.41 24.60 8.67
C ASP A 21 6.89 24.88 8.34
N LEU A 22 7.18 25.50 7.19
CA LEU A 22 8.54 25.94 6.85
C LEU A 22 9.04 27.03 7.80
N GLN A 23 8.21 28.02 8.14
CA GLN A 23 8.58 29.07 9.11
C GLN A 23 8.78 28.53 10.54
N ARG A 24 8.08 27.45 10.89
CA ARG A 24 8.19 26.80 12.21
C ARG A 24 9.43 25.92 12.33
N VAL A 25 9.84 25.24 11.26
CA VAL A 25 11.06 24.42 11.24
C VAL A 25 12.31 25.28 11.08
N PHE A 26 12.19 26.47 10.49
CA PHE A 26 13.29 27.41 10.27
C PHE A 26 12.91 28.81 10.78
N PRO A 27 13.05 29.07 12.10
CA PRO A 27 12.81 30.41 12.63
C PRO A 27 13.73 31.40 11.91
N ALA A 28 13.24 32.61 11.65
CA ALA A 28 14.02 33.70 11.07
C ALA A 28 15.17 34.06 12.04
N VAL A 29 16.31 33.42 11.88
CA VAL A 29 17.53 33.70 12.66
C VAL A 29 18.09 35.02 12.15
N GLU A 30 18.34 35.96 13.07
CA GLU A 30 19.03 37.22 12.79
C GLU A 30 20.38 36.95 12.08
N PRO A 31 20.72 37.71 11.04
CA PRO A 31 21.80 37.36 10.14
C PRO A 31 23.16 37.60 10.78
N SER A 32 23.78 36.53 11.29
CA SER A 32 25.25 36.46 11.39
C SER A 32 25.84 36.23 9.99
N SER A 33 26.98 36.84 9.66
CA SER A 33 27.56 36.85 8.30
C SER A 33 27.72 35.47 7.65
N ASP A 34 27.88 34.41 8.44
CA ASP A 34 28.11 33.06 7.94
C ASP A 34 26.82 32.29 7.63
N THR A 35 25.68 32.66 8.26
CA THR A 35 24.37 32.02 8.00
C THR A 35 23.69 32.58 6.74
N VAL A 36 24.08 33.77 6.28
CA VAL A 36 23.56 34.40 5.05
C VAL A 36 23.99 33.63 3.80
N SER A 37 25.22 33.09 3.78
CA SER A 37 25.74 32.29 2.65
C SER A 37 24.96 30.98 2.47
N VAL A 38 24.68 30.29 3.59
CA VAL A 38 23.91 29.04 3.59
C VAL A 38 22.46 29.31 3.18
N ALA A 39 21.81 30.33 3.74
CA ALA A 39 20.43 30.70 3.39
C ALA A 39 20.28 31.04 1.89
N ASN A 40 21.27 31.72 1.30
CA ASN A 40 21.27 32.03 -0.13
C ASN A 40 21.43 30.78 -1.00
N ALA A 41 22.28 29.82 -0.61
CA ALA A 41 22.45 28.56 -1.34
C ALA A 41 21.15 27.73 -1.39
N TRP A 42 20.40 27.70 -0.29
CA TRP A 42 19.10 27.02 -0.24
C TRP A 42 18.04 27.73 -1.08
N ARG A 43 18.01 29.06 -1.06
CA ARG A 43 17.08 29.85 -1.89
C ARG A 43 17.34 29.62 -3.38
N THR A 44 18.61 29.61 -3.79
CA THR A 44 19.00 29.29 -5.17
C THR A 44 18.56 27.88 -5.55
N ARG A 45 18.77 26.90 -4.68
CA ARG A 45 18.38 25.51 -4.94
C ARG A 45 16.86 25.32 -4.99
N ALA A 46 16.10 26.06 -4.18
CA ALA A 46 14.64 26.05 -4.21
C ALA A 46 14.10 26.63 -5.52
N LEU A 47 14.65 27.75 -5.98
CA LEU A 47 14.30 28.36 -7.27
C LEU A 47 14.68 27.45 -8.46
N GLU A 48 15.82 26.75 -8.38
CA GLU A 48 16.20 25.75 -9.39
C GLU A 48 15.21 24.57 -9.44
N MET A 49 14.76 24.08 -8.27
CA MET A 49 13.75 23.02 -8.18
C MET A 49 12.40 23.48 -8.73
N GLU A 50 12.00 24.73 -8.47
CA GLU A 50 10.78 25.33 -9.02
C GLU A 50 10.84 25.43 -10.55
N SER A 51 11.98 25.86 -11.11
CA SER A 51 12.22 25.87 -12.55
C SER A 51 12.11 24.46 -13.16
N ARG A 52 12.78 23.47 -12.56
CA ARG A 52 12.73 22.07 -13.04
C ARG A 52 11.34 21.47 -12.94
N LEU A 53 10.56 21.83 -11.92
CA LEU A 53 9.17 21.41 -11.79
C LEU A 53 8.31 22.00 -12.92
N GLY A 54 8.54 23.27 -13.27
CA GLY A 54 7.94 23.92 -14.43
C GLY A 54 8.23 23.17 -15.73
N ASP A 55 9.48 22.80 -15.97
CA ASP A 55 9.88 22.05 -17.17
C ASP A 55 9.17 20.68 -17.24
N VAL A 56 9.12 19.93 -16.13
CA VAL A 56 8.41 18.65 -16.05
C VAL A 56 6.91 18.82 -16.31
N GLN A 57 6.31 19.89 -15.79
CA GLN A 57 4.89 20.18 -16.01
C GLN A 57 4.61 20.51 -17.48
N THR A 58 5.46 21.30 -18.14
CA THR A 58 5.33 21.57 -19.58
C THR A 58 5.48 20.31 -20.42
N LEU A 59 6.39 19.40 -20.05
CA LEU A 59 6.57 18.12 -20.73
C LEU A 59 5.34 17.23 -20.57
N ALA A 60 4.81 17.11 -19.35
CA ALA A 60 3.58 16.36 -19.08
C ALA A 60 2.36 16.90 -19.83
N ASP A 61 2.22 18.23 -19.92
CA ASP A 61 1.16 18.87 -20.69
C ASP A 61 1.32 18.60 -22.20
N SER A 62 2.56 18.59 -22.71
CA SER A 62 2.84 18.25 -24.11
C SER A 62 2.49 16.80 -24.46
N GLU A 63 2.85 15.83 -23.62
CA GLU A 63 2.50 14.42 -23.78
C GLU A 63 0.98 14.20 -23.69
N ARG A 64 0.32 14.93 -22.78
CA ARG A 64 -1.14 14.90 -22.65
C ARG A 64 -1.82 15.41 -23.92
N THR A 65 -1.33 16.49 -24.53
CA THR A 65 -1.85 16.98 -25.81
C THR A 65 -1.62 15.99 -26.95
N GLU A 66 -0.47 15.31 -27.01
CA GLU A 66 -0.17 14.30 -28.01
C GLU A 66 -1.08 13.06 -27.88
N LEU A 67 -1.31 12.58 -26.65
CA LEU A 67 -2.21 11.46 -26.38
C LEU A 67 -3.67 11.78 -26.74
N ILE A 68 -4.11 13.02 -26.54
CA ILE A 68 -5.44 13.48 -26.98
C ILE A 68 -5.51 13.51 -28.50
N ALA A 69 -4.48 14.02 -29.19
CA ALA A 69 -4.42 14.05 -30.65
C ALA A 69 -4.46 12.63 -31.25
N LEU A 70 -3.71 11.68 -30.68
CA LEU A 70 -3.72 10.28 -31.11
C LEU A 70 -5.08 9.61 -30.90
N ARG A 71 -5.76 9.88 -29.78
CA ARG A 71 -7.12 9.36 -29.53
C ARG A 71 -8.14 9.90 -30.53
N LEU A 72 -8.03 11.18 -30.88
CA LEU A 72 -8.90 11.79 -31.90
C LEU A 72 -8.63 11.20 -33.29
N ALA A 73 -7.36 10.98 -33.65
CA ALA A 73 -6.98 10.37 -34.92
C ALA A 73 -7.48 8.91 -35.07
N VAL A 74 -7.42 8.13 -33.98
CA VAL A 74 -7.94 6.74 -33.95
C VAL A 74 -9.47 6.71 -34.06
N SER A 75 -10.16 7.67 -33.44
CA SER A 75 -11.64 7.75 -33.47
C SER A 75 -12.19 8.15 -34.85
N SER A 76 -11.38 8.79 -35.70
CA SER A 76 -11.75 9.17 -37.07
C SER A 76 -11.57 8.06 -38.12
N SER A 77 -11.04 6.89 -37.75
CA SER A 77 -10.76 5.79 -38.70
C SER A 77 -11.75 4.61 -38.63
N GLU A 78 -12.72 4.63 -37.72
CA GLU A 78 -13.74 3.56 -37.61
C GLU A 78 -15.04 3.97 -38.32
N THR A 79 -15.05 3.94 -39.64
CA THR A 79 -16.31 3.85 -40.42
C THR A 79 -16.08 3.17 -41.78
N GLN A 80 -15.87 1.84 -41.81
CA GLN A 80 -16.29 1.02 -42.96
C GLN A 80 -16.24 -0.51 -42.70
N GLU A 81 -17.37 -1.15 -43.01
CA GLU A 81 -17.55 -2.51 -43.59
C GLU A 81 -17.45 -3.80 -42.74
N THR A 82 -18.61 -4.16 -42.17
CA THR A 82 -19.44 -5.38 -42.37
C THR A 82 -18.85 -6.75 -42.80
N SER A 83 -19.37 -7.80 -42.11
CA SER A 83 -19.85 -9.12 -42.64
C SER A 83 -18.78 -10.20 -42.97
N SER A 84 -18.74 -11.40 -42.36
CA SER A 84 -19.73 -12.49 -42.44
C SER A 84 -19.30 -13.72 -41.58
N LYS A 85 -20.12 -14.77 -41.59
CA LYS A 85 -20.38 -15.84 -40.58
C LYS A 85 -19.70 -17.21 -40.93
N PRO A 86 -19.98 -18.38 -40.29
CA PRO A 86 -18.97 -19.23 -39.63
C PRO A 86 -18.80 -20.67 -40.17
N SER A 87 -17.78 -21.43 -39.71
CA SER A 87 -17.83 -22.85 -39.25
C SER A 87 -16.48 -23.58 -39.37
N LYS A 88 -16.05 -24.29 -38.31
CA LYS A 88 -15.73 -25.74 -38.34
C LYS A 88 -15.36 -26.30 -36.97
N LYS A 89 -16.00 -27.43 -36.67
CA LYS A 89 -15.79 -28.40 -35.58
C LYS A 89 -14.32 -28.81 -35.46
N THR A 90 -13.79 -28.87 -34.24
CA THR A 90 -12.67 -29.79 -33.91
C THR A 90 -12.83 -30.34 -32.50
N LYS A 91 -12.48 -31.63 -32.39
CA LYS A 91 -12.74 -32.59 -31.31
C LYS A 91 -12.19 -32.19 -29.94
N ALA A 92 -12.96 -32.54 -28.92
CA ALA A 92 -12.56 -32.60 -27.51
C ALA A 92 -11.46 -33.66 -27.28
N ASN A 93 -10.43 -33.29 -26.53
CA ASN A 93 -9.58 -34.26 -25.84
C ASN A 93 -9.46 -33.79 -24.37
N SER A 94 -9.95 -34.64 -23.48
CA SER A 94 -10.11 -34.39 -22.05
C SER A 94 -8.84 -34.74 -21.29
N HIS A 95 -8.15 -33.73 -20.76
CA HIS A 95 -7.34 -33.86 -19.55
C HIS A 95 -7.73 -32.70 -18.63
N PRO A 96 -8.02 -32.93 -17.33
CA PRO A 96 -8.36 -31.86 -16.42
C PRO A 96 -7.07 -31.15 -16.03
N ASN A 97 -6.65 -30.17 -16.83
CA ASN A 97 -5.71 -29.18 -16.37
C ASN A 97 -6.53 -28.16 -15.57
N VAL A 98 -6.19 -27.97 -14.29
CA VAL A 98 -6.83 -27.01 -13.40
C VAL A 98 -6.51 -25.61 -13.93
N ALA A 99 -7.32 -25.14 -14.88
CA ALA A 99 -7.30 -23.76 -15.31
C ALA A 99 -7.75 -22.90 -14.11
N PRO A 100 -7.06 -21.79 -13.80
CA PRO A 100 -7.54 -20.87 -12.78
C PRO A 100 -8.92 -20.38 -13.21
N MET A 101 -9.96 -20.68 -12.43
CA MET A 101 -11.30 -20.14 -12.65
C MET A 101 -11.17 -18.62 -12.69
N VAL A 102 -11.29 -18.02 -13.88
CA VAL A 102 -11.48 -16.59 -14.00
C VAL A 102 -12.84 -16.32 -13.34
N PRO A 103 -12.89 -15.56 -12.23
CA PRO A 103 -14.17 -15.28 -11.59
C PRO A 103 -15.08 -14.60 -12.60
N SER A 104 -16.31 -15.09 -12.74
CA SER A 104 -17.34 -14.55 -13.63
C SER A 104 -17.79 -13.17 -13.13
N LEU A 105 -16.92 -12.18 -13.29
CA LEU A 105 -17.17 -10.79 -12.93
C LEU A 105 -17.87 -10.10 -14.10
N SER A 106 -18.89 -9.29 -13.81
CA SER A 106 -19.59 -8.50 -14.81
C SER A 106 -18.60 -7.60 -15.58
N SER A 107 -18.73 -7.52 -16.91
CA SER A 107 -17.83 -6.76 -17.80
C SER A 107 -17.71 -5.27 -17.46
N VAL A 108 -18.68 -4.72 -16.72
CA VAL A 108 -18.76 -3.33 -16.25
C VAL A 108 -17.68 -3.02 -15.20
N SER A 109 -17.16 -4.03 -14.49
CA SER A 109 -16.18 -3.85 -13.42
C SER A 109 -14.72 -3.83 -13.90
N TRP A 110 -14.45 -4.09 -15.17
CA TRP A 110 -13.09 -4.29 -15.69
C TRP A 110 -12.51 -3.00 -16.27
N THR A 111 -11.49 -2.46 -15.61
CA THR A 111 -10.76 -1.30 -16.10
C THR A 111 -9.88 -1.72 -17.30
N PRO A 112 -9.60 -0.82 -18.26
CA PRO A 112 -8.72 -1.14 -19.39
C PRO A 112 -7.36 -1.68 -18.96
N ALA A 113 -6.78 -1.12 -17.89
CA ALA A 113 -5.51 -1.59 -17.32
C ALA A 113 -5.61 -3.02 -16.75
N LEU A 114 -6.72 -3.37 -16.09
CA LEU A 114 -6.94 -4.74 -15.61
C LEU A 114 -7.05 -5.74 -16.77
N ARG A 115 -7.75 -5.38 -17.85
CA ARG A 115 -7.83 -6.22 -19.06
C ARG A 115 -6.46 -6.41 -19.70
N ALA A 116 -5.68 -5.33 -19.81
CA ALA A 116 -4.32 -5.38 -20.32
C ALA A 116 -3.44 -6.30 -19.44
N MET A 117 -3.50 -6.16 -18.12
CA MET A 117 -2.75 -7.03 -17.21
C MET A 117 -3.13 -8.50 -17.30
N LEU A 118 -4.43 -8.81 -17.41
CA LEU A 118 -4.88 -10.19 -17.55
C LEU A 118 -4.46 -10.76 -18.90
N ALA A 119 -4.49 -9.98 -19.97
CA ALA A 119 -3.96 -10.39 -21.28
C ALA A 119 -2.44 -10.65 -21.22
N LEU A 120 -1.67 -9.79 -20.56
CA LEU A 120 -0.23 -9.97 -20.36
C LEU A 120 0.10 -11.18 -19.47
N ALA A 121 -0.71 -11.45 -18.46
CA ALA A 121 -0.54 -12.59 -17.58
C ALA A 121 -0.93 -13.94 -18.24
N GLN A 122 -1.82 -13.90 -19.24
CA GLN A 122 -2.31 -15.07 -19.96
C GLN A 122 -1.60 -15.30 -21.32
N SER A 123 -0.78 -14.36 -21.78
CA SER A 123 -0.12 -14.49 -23.09
C SER A 123 1.01 -15.53 -23.04
N ASP A 124 0.80 -16.66 -23.73
CA ASP A 124 1.83 -17.68 -23.95
C ASP A 124 2.91 -17.25 -24.97
N VAL A 125 2.66 -16.15 -25.69
CA VAL A 125 3.52 -15.63 -26.76
C VAL A 125 4.46 -14.58 -26.17
N SER A 126 5.78 -14.85 -26.22
CA SER A 126 6.90 -13.96 -25.86
C SER A 126 6.64 -13.00 -24.69
N ARG A 127 7.16 -13.32 -23.50
CA ARG A 127 6.99 -12.50 -22.30
C ARG A 127 7.28 -11.02 -22.59
N PRO A 128 6.35 -10.11 -22.26
CA PRO A 128 6.54 -8.68 -22.49
C PRO A 128 7.77 -8.18 -21.72
N PRO A 129 8.41 -7.09 -22.17
CA PRO A 129 9.47 -6.45 -21.39
C PRO A 129 8.97 -6.16 -19.97
N ILE A 130 9.81 -6.45 -18.96
CA ILE A 130 9.45 -6.32 -17.53
C ILE A 130 8.89 -4.93 -17.24
N GLN A 131 9.43 -3.89 -17.88
CA GLN A 131 8.96 -2.51 -17.72
C GLN A 131 7.51 -2.31 -18.12
N VAL A 132 7.12 -2.81 -19.29
CA VAL A 132 5.72 -2.73 -19.77
C VAL A 132 4.80 -3.45 -18.80
N PHE A 133 5.26 -4.56 -18.22
CA PHE A 133 4.50 -5.31 -17.23
C PHE A 133 4.33 -4.53 -15.92
N ILE A 134 5.40 -3.94 -15.38
CA ILE A 134 5.37 -3.12 -14.15
C ILE A 134 4.50 -1.87 -14.34
N ASP A 135 4.64 -1.17 -15.48
CA ASP A 135 3.85 0.04 -15.76
C ASP A 135 2.36 -0.28 -15.88
N THR A 136 2.03 -1.38 -16.56
CA THR A 136 0.63 -1.81 -16.70
C THR A 136 0.07 -2.27 -15.34
N PHE A 137 0.88 -2.91 -14.50
CA PHE A 137 0.48 -3.32 -13.16
C PHE A 137 0.22 -2.10 -12.27
N THR A 138 1.11 -1.11 -12.31
CA THR A 138 0.98 0.15 -11.56
C THR A 138 -0.30 0.88 -11.93
N ARG A 139 -0.55 1.08 -13.23
CA ARG A 139 -1.80 1.70 -13.71
C ARG A 139 -3.05 0.92 -13.32
N MET A 140 -2.97 -0.41 -13.28
CA MET A 140 -4.06 -1.25 -12.80
C MET A 140 -4.31 -1.01 -11.31
N VAL A 141 -3.28 -0.98 -10.47
CA VAL A 141 -3.41 -0.71 -9.03
C VAL A 141 -3.97 0.68 -8.78
N GLU A 142 -3.51 1.71 -9.49
CA GLU A 142 -4.06 3.07 -9.43
C GLU A 142 -5.56 3.10 -9.78
N SER A 143 -5.95 2.40 -10.84
CA SER A 143 -7.36 2.32 -11.23
C SER A 143 -8.23 1.54 -10.23
N LEU A 144 -7.66 0.52 -9.56
CA LEU A 144 -8.33 -0.15 -8.43
C LEU A 144 -8.46 0.79 -7.23
N TYR A 145 -7.47 1.65 -7.00
CA TYR A 145 -7.50 2.64 -5.95
C TYR A 145 -8.55 3.72 -6.15
N GLU A 146 -8.81 4.16 -7.38
CA GLU A 146 -9.96 5.06 -7.66
C GLU A 146 -11.28 4.41 -7.21
N LYS A 147 -11.46 3.12 -7.48
CA LYS A 147 -12.66 2.36 -7.06
C LYS A 147 -12.69 2.16 -5.54
N LEU A 148 -11.56 1.83 -4.94
CA LEU A 148 -11.43 1.67 -3.50
C LEU A 148 -11.71 3.00 -2.79
N THR A 149 -11.18 4.11 -3.29
CA THR A 149 -11.40 5.44 -2.72
C THR A 149 -12.88 5.79 -2.75
N ASN A 150 -13.60 5.49 -3.84
CA ASN A 150 -15.06 5.69 -3.88
C ASN A 150 -15.80 4.87 -2.81
N LEU A 151 -15.29 3.69 -2.44
CA LEU A 151 -15.85 2.84 -1.38
C LEU A 151 -15.50 3.32 0.03
N LEU A 152 -14.28 3.83 0.19
CA LEU A 152 -13.78 4.35 1.46
C LEU A 152 -14.20 5.80 1.69
N SER A 153 -14.60 6.54 0.65
CA SER A 153 -15.02 7.93 0.70
C SER A 153 -16.46 8.06 1.16
N PHE A 154 -16.68 9.03 2.06
CA PHE A 154 -17.94 9.23 2.76
C PHE A 154 -18.78 10.38 2.18
N THR A 155 -18.16 11.21 1.35
CA THR A 155 -18.72 12.46 0.83
C THR A 155 -19.41 12.31 -0.52
N SER A 156 -19.34 11.13 -1.15
CA SER A 156 -19.97 10.92 -2.45
C SER A 156 -21.49 10.74 -2.28
N PRO A 157 -22.33 11.60 -2.89
CA PRO A 157 -23.78 11.41 -2.92
C PRO A 157 -24.18 10.13 -3.69
N ASN A 158 -23.27 9.59 -4.51
CA ASN A 158 -23.43 8.34 -5.24
C ASN A 158 -22.66 7.22 -4.54
N HIS A 159 -23.03 6.93 -3.29
CA HIS A 159 -22.39 5.85 -2.55
C HIS A 159 -22.67 4.51 -3.25
N PRO A 160 -21.64 3.70 -3.55
CA PRO A 160 -21.83 2.43 -4.25
C PRO A 160 -22.79 1.51 -3.51
N SER A 161 -23.59 0.76 -4.26
CA SER A 161 -24.51 -0.21 -3.68
C SER A 161 -23.73 -1.30 -2.92
N ARG A 162 -24.38 -1.97 -1.97
CA ARG A 162 -23.75 -3.07 -1.22
C ARG A 162 -23.18 -4.16 -2.15
N SER A 163 -23.84 -4.43 -3.27
CA SER A 163 -23.32 -5.35 -4.30
C SER A 163 -22.02 -4.84 -4.92
N GLN A 164 -21.96 -3.58 -5.35
CA GLN A 164 -20.74 -2.96 -5.91
C GLN A 164 -19.58 -2.94 -4.91
N SER A 165 -19.86 -2.73 -3.62
CA SER A 165 -18.83 -2.79 -2.58
C SER A 165 -18.24 -4.18 -2.41
N SER A 166 -19.09 -5.22 -2.41
CA SER A 166 -18.66 -6.61 -2.32
C SER A 166 -17.90 -7.04 -3.58
N GLU A 167 -18.37 -6.62 -4.76
CA GLU A 167 -17.71 -6.92 -6.03
C GLU A 167 -16.32 -6.30 -6.10
N THR A 168 -16.15 -5.06 -5.68
CA THR A 168 -14.85 -4.38 -5.72
C THR A 168 -13.88 -4.96 -4.68
N LEU A 169 -14.33 -5.24 -3.46
CA LEU A 169 -13.48 -5.90 -2.46
C LEU A 169 -13.12 -7.33 -2.85
N SER A 170 -14.02 -8.04 -3.53
CA SER A 170 -13.74 -9.35 -4.13
C SER A 170 -12.73 -9.24 -5.27
N LEU A 171 -12.88 -8.24 -6.14
CA LEU A 171 -11.93 -7.94 -7.21
C LEU A 171 -10.52 -7.71 -6.65
N ILE A 172 -10.40 -6.85 -5.64
CA ILE A 172 -9.12 -6.58 -4.96
C ILE A 172 -8.65 -7.80 -4.18
N GLY A 173 -9.54 -8.55 -3.52
CA GLY A 173 -9.19 -9.72 -2.71
C GLY A 173 -8.90 -11.00 -3.50
N VAL A 174 -9.20 -11.04 -4.80
CA VAL A 174 -8.97 -12.24 -5.63
C VAL A 174 -8.00 -11.94 -6.77
N ILE A 175 -8.26 -10.89 -7.56
CA ILE A 175 -7.51 -10.66 -8.80
C ILE A 175 -6.16 -10.03 -8.53
N LEU A 176 -6.10 -9.02 -7.66
CA LEU A 176 -4.82 -8.37 -7.33
C LEU A 176 -3.80 -9.37 -6.74
N PRO A 177 -4.15 -10.23 -5.77
CA PRO A 177 -3.28 -11.30 -5.28
C PRO A 177 -2.76 -12.23 -6.40
N GLN A 178 -3.63 -12.66 -7.31
CA GLN A 178 -3.27 -13.54 -8.43
C GLN A 178 -2.29 -12.86 -9.39
N LEU A 179 -2.57 -11.61 -9.76
CA LEU A 179 -1.72 -10.84 -10.66
C LEU A 179 -0.39 -10.50 -10.02
N LEU A 180 -0.37 -10.17 -8.72
CA LEU A 180 0.86 -9.93 -7.98
C LEU A 180 1.72 -11.19 -7.91
N SER A 181 1.13 -12.35 -7.64
CA SER A 181 1.85 -13.63 -7.63
C SER A 181 2.45 -13.95 -9.00
N SER A 182 1.68 -13.75 -10.07
CA SER A 182 2.16 -13.93 -11.45
C SER A 182 3.27 -12.93 -11.84
N ALA A 183 3.15 -11.69 -11.39
CA ALA A 183 4.12 -10.62 -11.58
C ALA A 183 5.47 -10.95 -10.95
N LEU A 184 5.46 -11.31 -9.66
CA LEU A 184 6.66 -11.68 -8.91
C LEU A 184 7.33 -12.91 -9.51
N SER A 185 6.55 -13.92 -9.89
CA SER A 185 7.07 -15.10 -10.59
C SER A 185 7.76 -14.70 -11.91
N SER A 186 7.13 -13.83 -12.70
CA SER A 186 7.67 -13.36 -13.97
C SER A 186 8.99 -12.62 -13.80
N ILE A 187 9.12 -11.75 -12.79
CA ILE A 187 10.38 -11.05 -12.47
C ILE A 187 11.46 -12.07 -12.09
N ILE A 188 11.16 -12.99 -11.16
CA ILE A 188 12.13 -14.01 -10.71
C ILE A 188 12.63 -14.81 -11.91
N HIS A 189 11.74 -15.20 -12.83
CA HIS A 189 12.12 -15.95 -14.02
C HIS A 189 12.86 -15.14 -15.07
N ALA A 190 12.49 -13.88 -15.31
CA ALA A 190 13.13 -13.04 -16.32
C ALA A 190 14.60 -12.75 -15.96
N HIS A 191 14.90 -12.64 -14.66
CA HIS A 191 16.27 -12.50 -14.19
C HIS A 191 17.05 -13.83 -14.08
N LYS A 192 16.47 -15.00 -14.45
CA LYS A 192 17.20 -16.29 -14.40
C LYS A 192 18.38 -16.36 -15.39
N SER A 193 18.34 -15.62 -16.49
CA SER A 193 19.27 -15.78 -17.62
C SER A 193 20.65 -15.13 -17.47
N ASP A 194 20.88 -14.25 -16.50
CA ASP A 194 22.13 -13.46 -16.43
C ASP A 194 23.30 -14.15 -15.72
N GLY A 195 23.18 -15.44 -15.41
CA GLY A 195 24.17 -16.17 -14.60
C GLY A 195 25.07 -17.16 -15.35
N SER A 196 24.90 -17.33 -16.65
CA SER A 196 25.81 -18.17 -17.45
C SER A 196 26.35 -17.33 -18.61
N PRO A 197 27.65 -16.96 -18.60
CA PRO A 197 28.33 -16.79 -19.86
C PRO A 197 28.30 -18.17 -20.51
N ARG A 198 27.33 -18.40 -21.40
CA ARG A 198 27.48 -19.46 -22.38
C ARG A 198 28.72 -19.06 -23.18
N ALA A 199 29.80 -19.76 -22.91
CA ALA A 199 30.99 -19.75 -23.73
C ALA A 199 30.54 -19.79 -25.20
N GLU A 200 31.05 -18.84 -25.96
CA GLU A 200 31.45 -18.99 -27.36
C GLU A 200 30.90 -20.25 -28.04
N ASP A 201 29.67 -20.19 -28.53
CA ASP A 201 29.35 -20.87 -29.78
C ASP A 201 29.30 -19.78 -30.84
N ILE A 202 30.48 -19.59 -31.44
CA ILE A 202 30.67 -18.95 -32.74
C ILE A 202 29.90 -19.80 -33.76
N SER A 203 28.58 -19.64 -33.79
CA SER A 203 27.76 -20.09 -34.89
C SER A 203 27.58 -18.92 -35.84
N SER A 204 28.43 -18.90 -36.86
CA SER A 204 28.47 -17.96 -37.97
C SER A 204 27.28 -18.14 -38.94
N TYR A 205 26.05 -18.14 -38.42
CA TYR A 205 24.84 -18.00 -39.21
C TYR A 205 23.88 -17.03 -38.51
N SER A 206 23.96 -15.78 -38.96
CA SER A 206 23.02 -14.71 -38.65
C SER A 206 21.61 -15.08 -39.14
N ALA A 207 20.79 -15.63 -38.24
CA ALA A 207 19.34 -15.63 -38.41
C ALA A 207 18.80 -14.20 -38.15
N PRO A 208 17.92 -13.62 -39.00
CA PRO A 208 17.43 -12.24 -38.86
C PRO A 208 16.47 -12.01 -37.69
N THR A 209 16.28 -12.98 -36.79
CA THR A 209 15.38 -12.90 -35.64
C THR A 209 16.14 -12.94 -34.32
N ALA A 210 17.30 -12.30 -34.28
CA ALA A 210 17.92 -11.90 -33.02
C ALA A 210 17.02 -10.85 -32.35
N ILE A 211 15.96 -11.33 -31.70
CA ILE A 211 15.12 -10.57 -30.78
C ILE A 211 16.09 -9.92 -29.81
N LEU A 212 16.22 -8.60 -29.91
CA LEU A 212 16.97 -7.73 -29.02
C LEU A 212 16.75 -8.23 -27.60
N ARG A 213 17.76 -8.90 -27.03
CA ARG A 213 17.80 -9.21 -25.61
C ARG A 213 17.97 -7.87 -24.91
N HIS A 214 16.85 -7.22 -24.61
CA HIS A 214 16.84 -5.99 -23.85
C HIS A 214 17.46 -6.33 -22.51
N GLN A 215 18.60 -5.70 -22.18
CA GLN A 215 19.13 -5.78 -20.84
C GLN A 215 18.03 -5.32 -19.87
N PRO A 216 17.80 -6.04 -18.76
CA PRO A 216 16.84 -5.58 -17.78
C PRO A 216 17.32 -4.22 -17.23
N MET A 217 16.56 -3.17 -17.50
CA MET A 217 16.82 -1.81 -16.98
C MET A 217 16.78 -1.75 -15.44
N TYR A 218 16.14 -2.74 -14.81
CA TYR A 218 15.90 -2.81 -13.37
C TYR A 218 16.76 -3.88 -12.72
N SER A 219 17.27 -3.62 -11.52
CA SER A 219 17.70 -4.70 -10.64
C SER A 219 16.47 -5.49 -10.16
N VAL A 220 16.67 -6.74 -9.71
CA VAL A 220 15.58 -7.56 -9.14
C VAL A 220 14.90 -6.83 -7.97
N ALA A 221 15.68 -6.11 -7.16
CA ALA A 221 15.15 -5.34 -6.04
C ALA A 221 14.26 -4.20 -6.51
N ASP A 222 14.71 -3.39 -7.47
CA ASP A 222 13.95 -2.24 -7.98
C ASP A 222 12.67 -2.69 -8.70
N ALA A 223 12.72 -3.80 -9.43
CA ALA A 223 11.55 -4.37 -10.11
C ALA A 223 10.48 -4.85 -9.10
N VAL A 224 10.91 -5.45 -7.99
CA VAL A 224 9.99 -5.89 -6.92
C VAL A 224 9.45 -4.69 -6.15
N ASP A 225 10.29 -3.71 -5.81
CA ASP A 225 9.86 -2.48 -5.16
C ASP A 225 8.82 -1.74 -6.01
N ALA A 226 9.03 -1.64 -7.33
CA ALA A 226 8.09 -1.01 -8.26
C ALA A 226 6.73 -1.72 -8.33
N LEU A 227 6.66 -3.03 -8.04
CA LEU A 227 5.38 -3.75 -7.93
C LEU A 227 4.73 -3.59 -6.55
N LEU A 228 5.52 -3.68 -5.48
CA LEU A 228 5.00 -3.67 -4.11
C LEU A 228 4.61 -2.27 -3.64
N GLN A 229 5.34 -1.24 -4.06
CA GLN A 229 5.11 0.13 -3.65
C GLN A 229 3.68 0.61 -4.00
N PRO A 230 3.16 0.45 -5.23
CA PRO A 230 1.77 0.83 -5.54
C PRO A 230 0.75 0.09 -4.68
N VAL A 231 0.97 -1.20 -4.39
CA VAL A 231 0.05 -1.98 -3.53
C VAL A 231 0.06 -1.42 -2.11
N GLN A 232 1.24 -1.09 -1.59
CA GLN A 232 1.38 -0.49 -0.27
C GLN A 232 0.71 0.90 -0.19
N THR A 233 0.98 1.78 -1.16
CA THR A 233 0.53 3.18 -1.14
C THR A 233 -0.95 3.34 -1.50
N HIS A 234 -1.45 2.57 -2.45
CA HIS A 234 -2.79 2.75 -3.02
C HIS A 234 -3.81 1.75 -2.50
N ILE A 235 -3.40 0.64 -1.87
CA ILE A 235 -4.34 -0.36 -1.35
C ILE A 235 -4.21 -0.50 0.15
N ILE A 236 -3.05 -0.93 0.66
CA ILE A 236 -2.87 -1.27 2.09
C ILE A 236 -3.01 -0.01 2.97
N GLY A 237 -2.26 1.05 2.68
CA GLY A 237 -2.31 2.30 3.46
C GLY A 237 -3.70 2.94 3.53
N PRO A 238 -4.41 3.12 2.40
CA PRO A 238 -5.78 3.64 2.39
C PRO A 238 -6.77 2.75 3.15
N ILE A 239 -6.66 1.42 3.05
CA ILE A 239 -7.48 0.50 3.84
C ILE A 239 -7.26 0.75 5.33
N LEU A 240 -6.01 0.75 5.81
CA LEU A 240 -5.70 0.90 7.23
C LEU A 240 -6.17 2.25 7.79
N SER A 241 -5.89 3.35 7.09
CA SER A 241 -6.31 4.70 7.53
C SER A 241 -7.83 4.90 7.50
N SER A 242 -8.56 4.19 6.64
CA SER A 242 -10.02 4.29 6.55
C SER A 242 -10.78 3.55 7.66
N MET A 243 -10.18 2.52 8.29
CA MET A 243 -10.85 1.66 9.28
C MET A 243 -11.46 2.46 10.42
N ARG A 244 -10.71 3.44 10.92
CA ARG A 244 -11.16 4.37 11.96
C ARG A 244 -12.42 5.12 11.58
N ASN A 245 -12.42 5.73 10.40
CA ASN A 245 -13.53 6.54 9.93
C ASN A 245 -14.76 5.67 9.65
N LEU A 246 -14.56 4.48 9.08
CA LEU A 246 -15.63 3.50 8.87
C LEU A 246 -16.28 3.05 10.19
N SER A 247 -15.49 2.75 11.22
CA SER A 247 -16.00 2.38 12.55
C SER A 247 -16.84 3.49 13.16
N ARG A 248 -16.39 4.74 13.04
CA ARG A 248 -17.13 5.92 13.50
C ARG A 248 -18.47 6.06 12.79
N MET A 249 -18.47 6.02 11.46
CA MET A 249 -19.67 6.19 10.64
C MET A 249 -20.70 5.09 10.91
N ARG A 250 -20.23 3.84 11.00
CA ARG A 250 -21.08 2.68 11.31
C ARG A 250 -21.71 2.82 12.69
N THR A 251 -20.92 3.17 13.69
CA THR A 251 -21.41 3.35 15.07
C THR A 251 -22.39 4.51 15.17
N GLU A 252 -22.10 5.65 14.53
CA GLU A 252 -23.01 6.80 14.45
C GLU A 252 -24.35 6.40 13.82
N ARG A 253 -24.34 5.60 12.75
CA ARG A 253 -25.56 5.13 12.10
C ARG A 253 -26.36 4.16 12.97
N LEU A 254 -25.70 3.19 13.61
CA LEU A 254 -26.37 2.17 14.44
C LEU A 254 -27.04 2.76 15.68
N LEU A 255 -26.53 3.89 16.18
CA LEU A 255 -27.03 4.53 17.41
C LEU A 255 -27.99 5.69 17.15
N LYS A 256 -28.15 6.14 15.90
CA LYS A 256 -29.15 7.14 15.50
C LYS A 256 -30.53 6.51 15.31
N SER A 257 -31.57 7.31 15.55
CA SER A 257 -32.97 6.86 15.41
C SER A 257 -33.29 6.48 13.96
N LYS A 258 -34.23 5.55 13.73
CA LYS A 258 -34.62 5.11 12.37
C LYS A 258 -35.04 6.29 11.47
N THR A 259 -35.60 7.34 12.05
CA THR A 259 -36.01 8.60 11.39
C THR A 259 -34.84 9.52 11.01
N GLU A 260 -33.70 9.40 11.69
CA GLU A 260 -32.46 10.15 11.37
C GLU A 260 -31.55 9.37 10.42
N VAL A 261 -31.63 8.03 10.42
CA VAL A 261 -30.83 7.16 9.54
C VAL A 261 -31.15 7.39 8.06
N SER A 262 -32.36 7.80 7.71
CA SER A 262 -32.76 8.17 6.34
C SER A 262 -32.09 9.46 5.83
N ARG A 263 -31.52 10.28 6.73
CA ARG A 263 -30.75 11.49 6.38
C ARG A 263 -29.25 11.23 6.29
N LEU A 264 -28.79 10.04 6.67
CA LEU A 264 -27.38 9.66 6.57
C LEU A 264 -27.10 9.04 5.19
N PRO A 265 -25.88 9.20 4.64
CA PRO A 265 -25.45 8.53 3.41
C PRO A 265 -25.59 7.00 3.54
N ALA A 266 -25.45 6.25 2.44
CA ALA A 266 -25.68 4.80 2.39
C ALA A 266 -24.93 4.01 3.48
N ALA A 267 -25.36 2.75 3.73
CA ALA A 267 -24.81 1.93 4.81
C ALA A 267 -23.28 1.82 4.66
N PRO A 268 -22.50 2.34 5.62
CA PRO A 268 -21.05 2.32 5.51
C PRO A 268 -20.56 0.88 5.50
N LEU A 269 -19.49 0.64 4.73
CA LEU A 269 -18.82 -0.65 4.70
C LEU A 269 -18.39 -1.04 6.12
N HIS A 270 -18.57 -2.31 6.49
CA HIS A 270 -18.09 -2.80 7.78
C HIS A 270 -16.55 -2.80 7.77
N PRO A 271 -15.86 -2.17 8.75
CA PRO A 271 -14.39 -2.18 8.83
C PRO A 271 -13.78 -3.58 8.71
N ALA A 272 -14.38 -4.57 9.38
CA ALA A 272 -13.95 -5.97 9.32
C ALA A 272 -14.07 -6.61 7.93
N ALA A 273 -14.88 -6.08 7.02
CA ALA A 273 -14.97 -6.58 5.65
C ALA A 273 -13.72 -6.27 4.81
N LEU A 274 -12.85 -5.37 5.28
CA LEU A 274 -11.55 -5.08 4.65
C LEU A 274 -10.48 -6.11 5.02
N LEU A 275 -10.64 -6.81 6.15
CA LEU A 275 -9.64 -7.78 6.64
C LEU A 275 -9.46 -8.98 5.70
N PRO A 276 -10.52 -9.60 5.13
CA PRO A 276 -10.34 -10.67 4.14
C PRO A 276 -9.53 -10.21 2.92
N THR A 277 -9.71 -8.97 2.47
CA THR A 277 -8.96 -8.41 1.34
C THR A 277 -7.47 -8.27 1.67
N LEU A 278 -7.12 -7.75 2.86
CA LEU A 278 -5.73 -7.68 3.33
C LEU A 278 -5.13 -9.08 3.49
N ASN A 279 -5.89 -10.01 4.08
CA ASN A 279 -5.43 -11.38 4.30
C ASN A 279 -5.17 -12.12 2.98
N ALA A 280 -6.02 -11.93 1.97
CA ALA A 280 -5.81 -12.53 0.65
C ALA A 280 -4.54 -12.01 -0.05
N LEU A 281 -4.25 -10.70 0.08
CA LEU A 281 -3.01 -10.11 -0.43
C LEU A 281 -1.79 -10.71 0.28
N LEU A 282 -1.83 -10.82 1.61
CA LEU A 282 -0.76 -11.42 2.39
C LEU A 282 -0.56 -12.90 2.07
N HIS A 283 -1.63 -13.66 1.85
CA HIS A 283 -1.52 -15.05 1.42
C HIS A 283 -0.86 -15.20 0.04
N ALA A 284 -1.15 -14.31 -0.93
CA ALA A 284 -0.45 -14.36 -2.22
C ALA A 284 1.04 -14.06 -2.09
N LEU A 285 1.40 -13.14 -1.18
CA LEU A 285 2.79 -12.85 -0.87
C LEU A 285 3.46 -14.03 -0.17
N ALA A 286 2.82 -14.63 0.83
CA ALA A 286 3.32 -15.83 1.51
C ALA A 286 3.49 -17.02 0.55
N ASN A 287 2.62 -17.16 -0.45
CA ASN A 287 2.79 -18.15 -1.51
C ASN A 287 4.03 -17.86 -2.36
N ALA A 288 4.28 -16.60 -2.71
CA ALA A 288 5.52 -16.20 -3.37
C ALA A 288 6.74 -16.53 -2.50
N GLU A 289 6.67 -16.26 -1.19
CA GLU A 289 7.72 -16.63 -0.24
C GLU A 289 7.99 -18.14 -0.23
N ALA A 290 6.94 -18.96 -0.15
CA ALA A 290 7.06 -20.42 -0.16
C ALA A 290 7.71 -20.95 -1.44
N THR A 291 7.36 -20.39 -2.61
CA THR A 291 7.99 -20.77 -3.89
C THR A 291 9.45 -20.31 -3.99
N SER A 292 9.84 -19.30 -3.21
CA SER A 292 11.17 -18.71 -3.25
C SER A 292 12.19 -19.40 -2.32
N LYS A 293 11.74 -20.31 -1.42
CA LYS A 293 12.61 -21.05 -0.47
C LYS A 293 13.70 -21.93 -1.12
N GLY A 294 13.75 -22.01 -2.45
CA GLY A 294 14.80 -22.71 -3.22
C GLY A 294 16.21 -22.10 -3.18
N GLY A 295 16.53 -21.22 -2.22
CA GLY A 295 17.92 -20.86 -1.88
C GLY A 295 18.67 -19.97 -2.88
N THR A 296 17.99 -19.31 -3.82
CA THR A 296 18.68 -18.37 -4.74
C THR A 296 18.80 -16.98 -4.12
N ARG A 297 19.93 -16.28 -4.35
CA ARG A 297 20.11 -14.88 -3.92
C ARG A 297 18.98 -13.95 -4.39
N ARG A 298 18.38 -14.23 -5.55
CA ARG A 298 17.25 -13.47 -6.11
C ARG A 298 15.97 -13.69 -5.33
N ALA A 299 15.67 -14.94 -4.99
CA ALA A 299 14.55 -15.27 -4.13
C ALA A 299 14.68 -14.60 -2.76
N GLN A 300 15.88 -14.57 -2.20
CA GLN A 300 16.16 -13.86 -0.95
C GLN A 300 15.85 -12.36 -1.06
N VAL A 301 16.25 -11.70 -2.16
CA VAL A 301 15.88 -10.28 -2.40
C VAL A 301 14.36 -10.09 -2.44
N VAL A 302 13.63 -10.99 -3.11
CA VAL A 302 12.16 -10.91 -3.13
C VAL A 302 11.58 -11.06 -1.72
N LEU A 303 12.06 -12.04 -0.94
CA LEU A 303 11.66 -12.23 0.45
C LEU A 303 11.90 -10.97 1.28
N GLU A 304 13.11 -10.40 1.23
CA GLU A 304 13.46 -9.17 1.94
C GLU A 304 12.51 -8.01 1.62
N ARG A 305 12.13 -7.84 0.34
CA ARG A 305 11.20 -6.77 -0.06
C ARG A 305 9.77 -7.03 0.37
N ILE A 306 9.32 -8.28 0.35
CA ILE A 306 8.00 -8.64 0.89
C ILE A 306 7.94 -8.37 2.40
N HIS A 307 8.99 -8.75 3.15
CA HIS A 307 9.07 -8.45 4.58
C HIS A 307 9.12 -6.95 4.87
N ALA A 308 9.90 -6.18 4.12
CA ALA A 308 9.94 -4.72 4.26
C ALA A 308 8.56 -4.08 4.02
N MET A 309 7.78 -4.59 3.06
CA MET A 309 6.42 -4.14 2.82
C MET A 309 5.47 -4.50 3.99
N LYS A 310 5.59 -5.72 4.56
CA LYS A 310 4.84 -6.13 5.76
C LYS A 310 5.18 -5.24 6.96
N ASP A 311 6.45 -4.95 7.21
CA ASP A 311 6.89 -4.03 8.27
C ASP A 311 6.35 -2.62 8.06
N CYS A 312 6.35 -2.13 6.82
CA CYS A 312 5.75 -0.83 6.48
C CYS A 312 4.25 -0.80 6.78
N ALA A 313 3.51 -1.86 6.43
CA ALA A 313 2.09 -1.99 6.71
C ALA A 313 1.81 -2.09 8.23
N ALA A 314 2.62 -2.86 8.97
CA ALA A 314 2.56 -2.93 10.41
C ALA A 314 2.81 -1.55 11.06
N LEU A 315 3.82 -0.83 10.61
CA LEU A 315 4.10 0.55 11.04
C LEU A 315 2.92 1.49 10.78
N CYS A 316 2.29 1.41 9.61
CA CYS A 316 1.09 2.18 9.29
C CYS A 316 -0.05 1.85 10.26
N ALA A 317 -0.32 0.57 10.50
CA ALA A 317 -1.36 0.14 11.44
C ALA A 317 -1.07 0.62 12.88
N SER A 318 0.18 0.52 13.35
CA SER A 318 0.58 1.00 14.68
C SER A 318 0.48 2.51 14.82
N ARG A 319 0.78 3.30 13.77
CA ARG A 319 0.57 4.75 13.76
C ARG A 319 -0.90 5.13 13.83
N GLU A 320 -1.76 4.41 13.11
CA GLU A 320 -3.21 4.60 13.20
C GLU A 320 -3.75 4.23 14.58
N LEU A 321 -3.22 3.18 15.21
CA LEU A 321 -3.52 2.84 16.60
C LEU A 321 -3.11 3.97 17.57
N LEU A 322 -1.87 4.49 17.47
CA LEU A 322 -1.45 5.62 18.28
C LEU A 322 -2.35 6.85 18.09
N SER A 323 -2.62 7.23 16.83
CA SER A 323 -3.53 8.33 16.49
C SER A 323 -4.97 8.12 16.99
N LEU A 324 -5.42 6.87 17.07
CA LEU A 324 -6.71 6.51 17.64
C LEU A 324 -6.72 6.69 19.16
N LEU A 325 -5.64 6.30 19.83
CA LEU A 325 -5.51 6.30 21.30
C LEU A 325 -5.17 7.68 21.88
N ASP A 326 -4.37 8.49 21.16
CA ASP A 326 -3.94 9.82 21.60
C ASP A 326 -5.06 10.86 21.59
N ARG A 327 -6.13 10.63 20.83
CA ARG A 327 -7.31 11.50 20.88
C ARG A 327 -8.05 11.27 22.19
N ALA A 328 -7.84 12.20 23.12
CA ALA A 328 -8.55 12.26 24.40
C ALA A 328 -10.06 12.18 24.17
N LEU A 329 -10.69 11.16 24.75
CA LEU A 329 -12.14 11.15 24.93
C LEU A 329 -12.42 12.19 26.02
N GLY A 330 -12.94 13.35 25.64
CA GLY A 330 -13.32 14.38 26.61
C GLY A 330 -14.21 13.80 27.72
N ASP A 331 -14.01 14.29 28.95
CA ASP A 331 -14.52 13.75 30.22
C ASP A 331 -16.05 13.68 30.36
N ASP A 332 -16.82 14.06 29.34
CA ASP A 332 -18.28 14.05 29.41
C ASP A 332 -18.84 12.66 29.04
N VAL A 333 -18.51 11.68 29.89
CA VAL A 333 -18.80 10.24 29.79
C VAL A 333 -20.29 9.95 29.56
N ARG A 334 -21.17 10.91 29.89
CA ARG A 334 -22.63 10.75 29.87
C ARG A 334 -23.30 11.21 28.57
N SER A 335 -22.60 11.88 27.66
CA SER A 335 -23.23 12.33 26.42
C SER A 335 -23.44 11.18 25.41
N PRO A 336 -24.54 11.17 24.63
CA PRO A 336 -24.74 10.21 23.55
C PRO A 336 -23.59 10.22 22.53
N ALA A 337 -23.04 11.40 22.24
CA ALA A 337 -21.89 11.56 21.34
C ALA A 337 -20.62 10.89 21.90
N ALA A 338 -20.35 11.01 23.20
CA ALA A 338 -19.24 10.32 23.85
C ALA A 338 -19.40 8.79 23.82
N ARG A 339 -20.64 8.29 24.00
CA ARG A 339 -20.94 6.85 23.86
C ARG A 339 -20.64 6.33 22.46
N VAL A 340 -21.07 7.06 21.44
CA VAL A 340 -20.78 6.76 20.02
C VAL A 340 -19.27 6.74 19.77
N ALA A 341 -18.56 7.78 20.21
CA ALA A 341 -17.11 7.88 20.03
C ALA A 341 -16.35 6.72 20.70
N ARG A 342 -16.78 6.31 21.90
CA ARG A 342 -16.20 5.14 22.61
C ARG A 342 -16.43 3.83 21.87
N LEU A 343 -17.65 3.57 21.40
CA LEU A 343 -17.95 2.33 20.68
C LEU A 343 -17.22 2.28 19.33
N ALA A 344 -17.16 3.40 18.62
CA ALA A 344 -16.39 3.54 17.39
C ALA A 344 -14.90 3.30 17.62
N ARG A 345 -14.34 3.85 18.71
CA ARG A 345 -12.94 3.61 19.11
C ARG A 345 -12.67 2.13 19.34
N LYS A 346 -13.56 1.43 20.06
CA LYS A 346 -13.42 -0.01 20.32
C LYS A 346 -13.43 -0.85 19.04
N GLU A 347 -14.37 -0.57 18.14
CA GLU A 347 -14.44 -1.28 16.85
C GLU A 347 -13.20 -0.99 15.99
N ALA A 348 -12.75 0.26 15.94
CA ALA A 348 -11.55 0.65 15.21
C ALA A 348 -10.29 -0.02 15.80
N LEU A 349 -10.15 -0.01 17.13
CA LEU A 349 -9.03 -0.64 17.83
C LEU A 349 -8.99 -2.14 17.55
N HIS A 350 -10.12 -2.84 17.72
CA HIS A 350 -10.19 -4.27 17.44
C HIS A 350 -9.81 -4.58 15.98
N THR A 351 -10.33 -3.81 15.02
CA THR A 351 -10.06 -4.03 13.59
C THR A 351 -8.60 -3.74 13.25
N LEU A 352 -8.03 -2.65 13.76
CA LEU A 352 -6.63 -2.28 13.54
C LEU A 352 -5.65 -3.25 14.23
N CYS A 353 -5.95 -3.71 15.44
CA CYS A 353 -5.19 -4.77 16.10
C CYS A 353 -5.24 -6.06 15.27
N THR A 354 -6.43 -6.44 14.80
CA THR A 354 -6.56 -7.62 13.92
C THR A 354 -5.73 -7.45 12.65
N ALA A 355 -5.77 -6.29 12.00
CA ALA A 355 -4.98 -5.99 10.82
C ALA A 355 -3.47 -6.04 11.11
N LEU A 356 -3.02 -5.42 12.20
CA LEU A 356 -1.62 -5.45 12.64
C LEU A 356 -1.14 -6.89 12.88
N SER A 357 -1.94 -7.73 13.53
CA SER A 357 -1.65 -9.16 13.70
C SER A 357 -1.40 -9.90 12.39
N LEU A 358 -2.05 -9.49 11.29
CA LEU A 358 -1.84 -10.10 9.97
C LEU A 358 -0.45 -9.77 9.41
N PHE A 359 0.10 -8.59 9.72
CA PHE A 359 1.41 -8.15 9.23
C PHE A 359 2.56 -8.58 10.15
N LEU A 360 2.26 -8.94 11.40
CA LEU A 360 3.24 -9.48 12.34
C LEU A 360 3.51 -10.94 12.02
N GLU A 361 4.62 -11.18 11.33
CA GLU A 361 5.18 -12.49 11.05
C GLU A 361 6.68 -12.51 11.39
N PRO A 362 7.21 -13.64 11.88
CA PRO A 362 8.64 -13.76 12.14
C PRO A 362 9.44 -13.64 10.84
N PRO A 363 10.59 -12.96 10.86
CA PRO A 363 11.46 -12.85 9.70
C PRO A 363 12.00 -14.23 9.30
N PRO A 364 12.28 -14.48 8.01
CA PRO A 364 13.12 -15.59 7.59
C PRO A 364 14.53 -15.32 8.14
N GLY A 365 15.11 -16.34 8.78
CA GLY A 365 16.32 -16.21 9.60
C GLY A 365 17.50 -15.44 8.97
N HIS A 366 18.38 -14.94 9.84
CA HIS A 366 19.58 -14.13 9.60
C HIS A 366 19.38 -12.69 9.08
N LEU A 367 18.14 -12.22 8.89
CA LEU A 367 17.86 -10.80 8.67
C LEU A 367 17.79 -10.06 10.01
N ASN A 368 18.97 -9.83 10.60
CA ASN A 368 19.11 -8.94 11.76
C ASN A 368 18.75 -7.50 11.32
N ASP A 369 17.84 -6.90 12.08
CA ASP A 369 17.76 -5.44 12.31
C ASP A 369 17.56 -4.56 11.08
N GLY A 370 16.46 -4.78 10.37
CA GLY A 370 15.93 -3.78 9.45
C GLY A 370 15.46 -2.53 10.21
N PHE A 371 15.87 -1.34 9.76
CA PHE A 371 15.44 -0.04 10.30
C PHE A 371 13.92 0.08 10.49
N LEU A 372 13.12 -0.52 9.60
CA LEU A 372 11.66 -0.53 9.71
C LEU A 372 11.18 -1.33 10.94
N ARG A 373 11.84 -2.43 11.27
CA ARG A 373 11.49 -3.30 12.39
C ARG A 373 11.91 -2.71 13.72
N GLU A 374 13.08 -2.07 13.77
CA GLU A 374 13.48 -1.24 14.91
C GLU A 374 12.46 -0.12 15.13
N ARG A 375 12.10 0.60 14.05
CA ARG A 375 11.09 1.65 14.12
C ARG A 375 9.74 1.09 14.59
N LEU A 376 9.36 -0.11 14.17
CA LEU A 376 8.14 -0.76 14.63
C LEU A 376 8.21 -1.05 16.13
N GLY A 377 9.34 -1.55 16.62
CA GLY A 377 9.63 -1.72 18.05
C GLY A 377 9.47 -0.42 18.82
N THR A 378 10.04 0.70 18.35
CA THR A 378 9.90 2.00 19.03
C THR A 378 8.44 2.48 19.10
N VAL A 379 7.67 2.28 18.03
CA VAL A 379 6.26 2.70 17.97
C VAL A 379 5.39 1.83 18.88
N LEU A 380 5.65 0.52 18.92
CA LEU A 380 4.96 -0.41 19.83
C LEU A 380 5.34 -0.14 21.30
N SER A 381 6.60 0.19 21.57
CA SER A 381 7.08 0.63 22.89
C SER A 381 6.33 1.89 23.34
N ASP A 382 6.24 2.90 22.48
CA ASP A 382 5.51 4.14 22.78
C ASP A 382 4.02 3.87 23.06
N LEU A 383 3.43 2.92 22.32
CA LEU A 383 2.05 2.48 22.55
C LEU A 383 1.91 1.83 23.95
N ALA A 384 2.80 0.90 24.30
CA ALA A 384 2.80 0.24 25.59
C ALA A 384 3.00 1.24 26.74
N LEU A 385 4.02 2.10 26.64
CA LEU A 385 4.38 3.06 27.67
C LEU A 385 3.31 4.14 27.88
N ARG A 386 2.68 4.66 26.82
CA ARG A 386 1.68 5.74 26.96
C ARG A 386 0.30 5.28 27.35
N HIS A 387 -0.09 4.07 26.93
CA HIS A 387 -1.49 3.62 26.99
C HIS A 387 -1.70 2.38 27.88
N LEU A 388 -0.68 1.56 28.12
CA LEU A 388 -0.76 0.39 29.01
C LEU A 388 -0.06 0.60 30.37
N SER A 389 0.78 1.63 30.52
CA SER A 389 1.39 1.93 31.82
C SER A 389 0.33 2.16 32.89
N LEU A 390 0.27 1.23 33.85
CA LEU A 390 -0.65 1.21 34.99
C LEU A 390 -0.44 2.37 35.99
N ASN A 391 0.56 3.23 35.76
CA ASN A 391 1.05 4.25 36.68
C ASN A 391 0.66 5.68 36.31
N VAL A 392 -0.29 5.89 35.40
CA VAL A 392 -0.86 7.25 35.21
C VAL A 392 -1.78 7.56 36.38
N LYS A 393 -1.18 8.11 37.44
CA LYS A 393 -1.92 8.74 38.55
C LYS A 393 -2.46 10.07 38.05
N ASP A 394 -3.77 10.23 38.12
CA ASP A 394 -4.38 11.54 37.90
C ASP A 394 -3.93 12.53 38.97
N LYS A 395 -4.23 13.83 38.78
CA LYS A 395 -3.95 14.90 39.75
C LYS A 395 -4.49 14.64 41.17
N THR A 396 -5.38 13.64 41.32
CA THR A 396 -5.97 13.17 42.58
C THR A 396 -5.29 11.93 43.16
N GLY A 397 -4.21 11.45 42.56
CA GLY A 397 -3.49 10.23 42.96
C GLY A 397 -4.21 8.93 42.61
N ARG A 398 -5.37 8.98 41.95
CA ARG A 398 -6.09 7.78 41.48
C ARG A 398 -5.55 7.32 40.14
N ASN A 399 -5.33 6.01 40.01
CA ASN A 399 -5.04 5.41 38.72
C ASN A 399 -6.31 5.46 37.87
N THR A 400 -6.32 6.29 36.82
CA THR A 400 -7.39 6.24 35.82
C THR A 400 -6.92 5.36 34.66
N ALA A 401 -7.57 4.22 34.52
CA ALA A 401 -7.35 3.35 33.37
C ALA A 401 -7.79 4.11 32.11
N ARG A 402 -6.82 4.51 31.27
CA ARG A 402 -7.05 5.20 29.98
C ARG A 402 -7.80 4.33 28.96
N LEU A 403 -7.76 3.02 29.18
CA LEU A 403 -8.35 1.98 28.35
C LEU A 403 -9.34 1.17 29.18
N SER A 404 -10.41 0.69 28.54
CA SER A 404 -11.23 -0.36 29.12
C SER A 404 -10.51 -1.71 29.05
N ALA A 405 -10.88 -2.67 29.92
CA ALA A 405 -10.29 -4.01 29.96
C ALA A 405 -10.20 -4.67 28.58
N VAL A 406 -11.27 -4.59 27.76
CA VAL A 406 -11.29 -5.15 26.40
C VAL A 406 -10.29 -4.47 25.46
N GLU A 407 -10.09 -3.16 25.59
CA GLU A 407 -9.11 -2.42 24.77
C GLU A 407 -7.68 -2.73 25.22
N GLN A 408 -7.48 -2.90 26.53
CA GLN A 408 -6.21 -3.33 27.11
C GLN A 408 -5.83 -4.75 26.65
N ASP A 409 -6.74 -5.71 26.75
CA ASP A 409 -6.51 -7.10 26.32
C ASP A 409 -6.18 -7.18 24.83
N ALA A 410 -6.89 -6.43 24.00
CA ALA A 410 -6.64 -6.38 22.56
C ALA A 410 -5.25 -5.81 22.23
N LEU A 411 -4.77 -4.80 22.97
CA LEU A 411 -3.43 -4.25 22.78
C LEU A 411 -2.34 -5.18 23.33
N LEU A 412 -2.56 -5.79 24.49
CA LEU A 412 -1.64 -6.77 25.07
C LEU A 412 -1.43 -7.96 24.12
N SER A 413 -2.50 -8.49 23.54
CA SER A 413 -2.41 -9.57 22.55
C SER A 413 -1.53 -9.22 21.35
N ILE A 414 -1.56 -7.97 20.88
CA ILE A 414 -0.68 -7.49 19.79
C ILE A 414 0.76 -7.40 20.25
N LEU A 415 1.00 -6.87 21.44
CA LEU A 415 2.35 -6.78 21.98
C LEU A 415 2.94 -8.18 22.17
N GLU A 416 2.22 -9.11 22.80
CA GLU A 416 2.63 -10.51 22.93
C GLU A 416 2.96 -11.13 21.57
N ARG A 417 2.14 -10.87 20.54
CA ARG A 417 2.41 -11.34 19.19
C ARG A 417 3.65 -10.69 18.57
N ALA A 418 3.85 -9.39 18.74
CA ALA A 418 5.04 -8.70 18.25
C ALA A 418 6.31 -9.19 18.96
N TRP A 419 6.24 -9.47 20.26
CA TRP A 419 7.30 -10.11 21.03
C TRP A 419 7.63 -11.51 20.52
N ALA A 420 6.61 -12.32 20.23
CA ALA A 420 6.79 -13.64 19.62
C ALA A 420 7.39 -13.55 18.21
N CYS A 421 7.24 -12.42 17.53
CA CYS A 421 7.92 -12.10 16.27
C CYS A 421 9.28 -11.43 16.50
N GLU A 422 9.88 -11.54 17.69
CA GLU A 422 11.20 -10.98 18.07
C GLU A 422 11.34 -9.47 17.87
N ILE A 423 10.24 -8.72 17.86
CA ILE A 423 10.29 -7.26 17.84
C ILE A 423 10.53 -6.81 19.28
N ARG A 424 11.80 -6.59 19.61
CA ARG A 424 12.18 -6.08 20.94
C ARG A 424 11.78 -4.62 21.05
N TRP A 425 11.19 -4.27 22.18
CA TRP A 425 11.00 -2.91 22.63
C TRP A 425 11.91 -2.71 23.84
N ASP A 426 13.17 -2.36 23.62
CA ASP A 426 14.05 -2.06 24.76
C ASP A 426 13.64 -0.69 25.31
N GLY A 427 12.83 -0.73 26.38
CA GLY A 427 12.54 0.42 27.23
C GLY A 427 13.59 0.62 28.32
N GLU A 428 14.45 -0.37 28.51
CA GLU A 428 15.71 -0.21 29.23
C GLU A 428 16.68 0.37 28.22
N GLY A 429 17.06 1.63 28.43
CA GLY A 429 18.18 2.19 27.70
C GLY A 429 19.35 1.23 27.76
N HIS A 430 20.25 1.35 26.79
CA HIS A 430 21.66 1.11 27.07
C HIS A 430 21.99 1.79 28.40
N GLU A 431 21.88 1.06 29.52
CA GLU A 431 22.76 1.27 30.64
C GLU A 431 24.12 0.96 30.03
N ASP A 432 24.77 2.04 29.59
CA ASP A 432 26.15 2.01 29.17
C ASP A 432 26.90 1.13 30.16
N ASP A 433 27.52 0.08 29.64
CA ASP A 433 28.62 -0.62 30.27
C ASP A 433 29.73 0.41 30.55
N TYR A 434 29.54 1.26 31.55
CA TYR A 434 30.59 1.83 32.37
C TYR A 434 30.99 0.74 33.38
N THR A 435 31.47 -0.38 32.86
CA THR A 435 32.39 -1.21 33.62
C THR A 435 33.72 -0.47 33.62
N MET A 436 33.96 0.27 34.70
CA MET A 436 35.32 0.51 35.16
C MET A 436 36.02 -0.84 35.30
N GLY A 437 37.08 -1.02 34.53
CA GLY A 437 38.04 -2.12 34.61
C GLY A 437 39.32 -1.73 33.92
#